data_AF-A0A2D5YRE6-F1
#
_entry.id   AF-A0A2D5YRE6-F1
#
_cell.length_a   1.000
_cell.length_b   1.000
_cell.length_c   1.000
_cell.angle_alpha   90.00
_cell.angle_beta   90.00
_cell.angle_gamma   90.00
#
_symmetry.space_group_name_H-M   'P 1'
#
loop_
_entity.id
_entity.type
_entity.pdbx_description
1 polymer ?
#
loop_
_entity_poly.entity_id
_entity_poly.type
_entity_poly.pdbx_seq_one_letter_code
_entity_poly.pdbx_strand_id
1 'polypeptide(L)'
;MEVRSNKLTTGKILKSFRNRFGLSQKEVASAMEISVPNLSALENDRRKIGADLAGRFAVIYGVRVERLLFPNGLKAIKGYKKLLNIKTKLKKLD
;
A
#
# COMPACT_ATOMS: atom_id res chain seq x y z
N MET A 1 -5.35 29.06 -3.80
CA MET A 1 -5.55 27.65 -4.19
C MET A 1 -4.85 26.79 -3.15
N GLU A 2 -5.62 26.14 -2.28
CA GLU A 2 -5.06 25.33 -1.20
C GLU A 2 -4.41 24.08 -1.81
N VAL A 3 -3.08 23.98 -1.74
CA VAL A 3 -2.36 22.76 -2.11
C VAL A 3 -2.70 21.71 -1.04
N ARG A 4 -3.82 21.00 -1.22
CA ARG A 4 -4.14 19.82 -0.40
C ARG A 4 -2.93 18.90 -0.53
N SER A 5 -2.23 18.64 0.58
CA SER A 5 -1.12 17.69 0.56
C SER A 5 -1.66 16.38 0.00
N ASN A 6 -1.24 15.99 -1.21
CA ASN A 6 -1.76 14.81 -1.89
C ASN A 6 -1.20 13.57 -1.19
N LYS A 7 -1.84 13.19 -0.09
CA LYS A 7 -1.48 11.99 0.66
C LYS A 7 -1.55 10.79 -0.28
N LEU A 8 -0.46 10.05 -0.37
CA LEU A 8 -0.39 8.87 -1.22
C LEU A 8 -1.25 7.77 -0.58
N THR A 9 -2.10 7.13 -1.37
CA THR A 9 -2.96 6.04 -0.93
C THR A 9 -2.56 4.75 -1.64
N THR A 10 -2.88 3.62 -1.01
CA THR A 10 -2.66 2.31 -1.62
C THR A 10 -3.38 2.21 -2.96
N GLY A 11 -4.65 2.62 -3.06
CA GLY A 11 -5.42 2.53 -4.29
C GLY A 11 -4.79 3.29 -5.45
N LYS A 12 -4.31 4.52 -5.19
CA LYS A 12 -3.56 5.32 -6.19
C LYS A 12 -2.28 4.64 -6.65
N ILE A 13 -1.53 4.00 -5.73
CA ILE A 13 -0.31 3.26 -6.09
C ILE A 13 -0.66 2.08 -6.99
N LEU A 14 -1.64 1.25 -6.60
CA LEU A 14 -2.05 0.08 -7.38
C LEU A 14 -2.48 0.47 -8.80
N LYS A 15 -3.35 1.48 -8.91
CA LYS A 15 -3.85 1.99 -10.19
C LYS A 15 -2.72 2.56 -11.05
N SER A 16 -1.78 3.27 -10.44
CA SER A 16 -0.62 3.85 -11.15
C SER A 16 0.30 2.78 -11.70
N PHE A 17 0.63 1.73 -10.93
CA PHE A 17 1.43 0.61 -11.42
C PHE A 17 0.74 -0.15 -12.53
N ARG A 18 -0.55 -0.48 -12.34
CA ARG A 18 -1.34 -1.17 -13.36
C ARG A 18 -1.31 -0.42 -14.69
N ASN A 19 -1.59 0.89 -14.66
CA ASN A 19 -1.57 1.74 -15.85
C ASN A 19 -0.17 1.85 -16.48
N ARG A 20 0.88 1.98 -15.65
CA ARG A 20 2.27 2.08 -16.13
C ARG A 20 2.72 0.82 -16.86
N PHE A 21 2.21 -0.34 -16.47
CA PHE A 21 2.49 -1.62 -17.14
C PHE A 21 1.50 -1.96 -18.26
N GLY A 22 0.56 -1.07 -18.58
CA GLY A 22 -0.42 -1.29 -19.65
C GLY A 22 -1.45 -2.38 -19.35
N LEU A 23 -1.64 -2.75 -18.08
CA LEU A 23 -2.53 -3.84 -17.68
C LEU A 23 -3.97 -3.34 -17.48
N SER A 24 -4.94 -4.15 -17.92
CA SER A 24 -6.35 -3.94 -17.60
C SER A 24 -6.67 -4.40 -16.17
N GLN A 25 -7.77 -3.89 -15.60
CA GLN A 25 -8.26 -4.40 -14.31
C GLN A 25 -8.63 -5.89 -14.39
N LYS A 26 -9.06 -6.38 -15.56
CA LYS A 26 -9.44 -7.78 -15.75
C LYS A 26 -8.22 -8.70 -15.64
N GLU A 27 -7.12 -8.36 -16.30
CA GLU A 27 -5.87 -9.15 -16.26
C GLU A 27 -5.32 -9.26 -14.84
N VAL A 28 -5.23 -8.12 -14.14
CA VAL A 28 -4.72 -8.10 -12.76
C VAL A 28 -5.66 -8.83 -11.81
N ALA A 29 -6.98 -8.62 -11.92
CA ALA A 29 -7.93 -9.31 -11.07
C ALA A 29 -7.88 -10.84 -11.26
N SER A 30 -7.76 -11.29 -12.51
CA SER A 30 -7.58 -12.70 -12.85
C SER A 30 -6.28 -13.27 -12.26
N ALA A 31 -5.14 -12.59 -12.44
CA ALA A 31 -3.85 -13.03 -11.91
C ALA A 31 -3.81 -13.07 -10.38
N MET A 32 -4.59 -12.20 -9.72
CA MET A 32 -4.68 -12.12 -8.25
C MET A 32 -5.78 -13.01 -7.66
N GLU A 33 -6.55 -13.71 -8.48
CA GLU A 33 -7.71 -14.53 -8.06
C GLU A 33 -8.76 -13.71 -7.28
N ILE A 34 -8.98 -12.46 -7.69
CA ILE A 34 -10.00 -11.58 -7.11
C ILE A 34 -10.99 -11.13 -8.19
N SER A 35 -12.16 -10.65 -7.77
CA SER A 35 -13.11 -10.08 -8.71
C SER A 35 -12.66 -8.70 -9.21
N VAL A 36 -12.99 -8.36 -10.46
CA VAL A 36 -12.75 -7.02 -11.04
C VAL A 36 -13.38 -5.90 -10.17
N PRO A 37 -14.60 -6.04 -9.64
CA PRO A 37 -15.15 -5.06 -8.72
C PRO A 37 -14.34 -4.89 -7.43
N ASN A 38 -13.75 -5.98 -6.89
CA ASN A 38 -12.87 -5.89 -5.73
C ASN A 38 -11.61 -5.09 -6.05
N LEU A 39 -10.94 -5.38 -7.19
CA LEU A 39 -9.79 -4.58 -7.64
C LEU A 39 -10.16 -3.11 -7.82
N SER A 40 -11.29 -2.83 -8.47
CA SER A 40 -11.78 -1.46 -8.65
C SER A 40 -12.07 -0.77 -7.31
N ALA A 41 -12.62 -1.47 -6.32
CA ALA A 41 -12.83 -0.91 -4.99
C ALA A 41 -11.52 -0.59 -4.28
N LEU A 42 -10.49 -1.43 -4.43
CA LEU A 42 -9.14 -1.18 -3.91
C LEU A 42 -8.49 0.04 -4.57
N GLU A 43 -8.51 0.10 -5.91
CA GLU A 43 -7.88 1.19 -6.69
C GLU A 43 -8.50 2.57 -6.45
N ASN A 44 -9.78 2.59 -6.06
CA ASN A 44 -10.51 3.82 -5.75
C ASN A 44 -10.65 4.07 -4.24
N ASP A 45 -9.80 3.42 -3.42
CA ASP A 45 -9.74 3.59 -1.96
C ASP A 45 -11.08 3.33 -1.21
N ARG A 46 -12.02 2.60 -1.86
CA ARG A 46 -13.29 2.17 -1.27
C ARG A 46 -13.14 0.95 -0.37
N ARG A 47 -12.02 0.22 -0.51
CA ARG A 47 -11.66 -0.92 0.33
C ARG A 47 -10.19 -0.84 0.73
N LYS A 48 -9.88 -1.23 1.96
CA LYS A 48 -8.49 -1.39 2.42
C LYS A 48 -7.92 -2.71 1.93
N ILE A 49 -6.64 -2.68 1.57
CA ILE A 49 -5.90 -3.89 1.22
C ILE A 49 -5.47 -4.65 2.49
N GLY A 50 -5.51 -5.98 2.44
CA GLY A 50 -4.92 -6.86 3.46
C GLY A 50 -3.46 -7.18 3.17
N ALA A 51 -2.74 -7.74 4.15
CA ALA A 51 -1.31 -8.04 4.02
C ALA A 51 -0.99 -9.07 2.92
N ASP A 52 -1.77 -10.15 2.81
CA ASP A 52 -1.58 -11.18 1.78
C ASP A 52 -1.70 -10.59 0.38
N LEU A 53 -2.82 -9.91 0.11
CA LEU A 53 -3.05 -9.30 -1.19
C LEU A 53 -2.01 -8.22 -1.51
N ALA A 54 -1.55 -7.44 -0.52
CA ALA A 54 -0.44 -6.50 -0.71
C ALA A 54 0.86 -7.23 -1.08
N GLY A 55 1.14 -8.40 -0.50
CA GLY A 55 2.25 -9.27 -0.89
C GLY A 55 2.14 -9.71 -2.36
N ARG A 56 0.96 -10.17 -2.80
CA ARG A 56 0.74 -10.56 -4.21
C ARG A 56 0.98 -9.38 -5.17
N PHE A 57 0.48 -8.19 -4.85
CA PHE A 57 0.76 -6.98 -5.64
C PHE A 57 2.24 -6.58 -5.63
N ALA A 58 2.93 -6.76 -4.51
CA ALA A 58 4.36 -6.48 -4.40
C ALA A 58 5.18 -7.34 -5.38
N VAL A 59 4.80 -8.61 -5.57
CA VAL A 59 5.41 -9.52 -6.54
C VAL A 59 5.17 -9.02 -7.97
N ILE A 60 3.91 -8.81 -8.38
CA ILE A 60 3.63 -8.46 -9.79
C ILE A 60 4.15 -7.06 -10.18
N TYR A 61 4.21 -6.13 -9.22
CA TYR A 61 4.65 -4.75 -9.49
C TYR A 61 6.12 -4.51 -9.17
N GLY A 62 6.84 -5.51 -8.66
CA GLY A 62 8.27 -5.39 -8.32
C GLY A 62 8.53 -4.30 -7.27
N VAL A 63 7.68 -4.21 -6.25
CA VAL A 63 7.82 -3.20 -5.18
C VAL A 63 7.91 -3.84 -3.81
N ARG A 64 8.54 -3.12 -2.89
CA ARG A 64 8.47 -3.44 -1.47
C ARG A 64 7.03 -3.38 -0.97
N VAL A 65 6.58 -4.42 -0.26
CA VAL A 65 5.22 -4.50 0.30
C VAL A 65 4.91 -3.33 1.24
N GLU A 66 5.91 -2.79 1.93
CA GLU A 66 5.74 -1.62 2.81
C GLU A 66 5.28 -0.38 2.04
N ARG A 67 5.62 -0.26 0.75
CA ARG A 67 5.14 0.83 -0.10
C ARG A 67 3.62 0.77 -0.28
N LEU A 68 3.03 -0.42 -0.25
CA LEU A 68 1.59 -0.64 -0.40
C LEU A 68 0.86 -0.52 0.94
N LEU A 69 1.43 -1.08 2.01
CA LEU A 69 0.82 -1.06 3.35
C LEU A 69 0.98 0.28 4.07
N PHE A 70 2.09 0.97 3.82
CA PHE A 70 2.43 2.24 4.46
C PHE A 70 2.82 3.27 3.39
N PRO A 71 1.87 3.70 2.54
CA PRO A 71 2.15 4.57 1.39
C PRO A 71 2.74 5.94 1.78
N ASN A 72 2.63 6.33 3.04
CA ASN A 72 3.21 7.58 3.59
C ASN A 72 4.37 7.31 4.57
N GLY A 73 4.94 6.10 4.53
CA GLY A 73 6.03 5.65 5.40
C GLY A 73 5.58 5.25 6.81
N LEU A 74 6.44 4.47 7.49
CA LEU A 74 6.18 4.00 8.86
C LEU A 74 6.06 5.14 9.87
N LYS A 75 6.75 6.28 9.61
CA LYS A 75 6.71 7.47 10.47
C LYS A 75 5.31 8.08 10.57
N ALA A 76 4.45 7.85 9.57
CA ALA A 76 3.08 8.35 9.54
C ALA A 76 2.08 7.46 10.30
N ILE A 77 2.51 6.32 10.86
CA ILE A 77 1.65 5.42 11.62
C ILE A 77 1.29 6.06 12.97
N LYS A 78 0.03 5.90 13.37
CA LYS A 78 -0.45 6.32 14.69
C LYS A 78 0.37 5.62 15.78
N GLY A 79 0.95 6.40 16.69
CA GLY A 79 1.76 5.88 17.79
C GLY A 79 3.24 5.63 17.47
N TYR A 80 3.73 6.03 16.28
CA TYR A 80 5.13 5.85 15.90
C TYR A 80 6.14 6.38 16.94
N LYS A 81 5.89 7.54 17.56
CA LYS A 81 6.74 8.10 18.64
C LYS A 81 6.85 7.16 19.85
N LYS A 82 5.75 6.52 20.26
CA LYS A 82 5.75 5.56 21.37
C LYS A 82 6.60 4.32 21.04
N LEU A 83 6.51 3.84 19.80
CA LEU A 83 7.31 2.72 19.32
C LEU A 83 8.81 3.06 19.28
N LEU A 84 9.18 4.29 18.88
CA LEU A 84 10.56 4.75 18.95
C LEU A 84 11.11 4.74 20.37
N ASN A 85 10.34 5.18 21.36
CA ASN A 85 10.77 5.17 22.75
C ASN A 85 11.06 3.75 23.24
N ILE A 86 10.23 2.76 22.86
CA ILE A 86 10.49 1.34 23.18
C ILE A 86 11.76 0.85 22.47
N LYS A 87 11.93 1.15 21.18
CA LYS A 87 13.13 0.78 20.42
C LYS A 87 14.41 1.32 21.07
N THR A 88 14.40 2.56 21.57
CA THR A 88 15.54 3.15 22.26
C THR A 88 15.85 2.45 23.57
N LYS A 89 14.83 1.96 24.30
CA LYS A 89 15.05 1.15 25.52
C LYS A 89 15.66 -0.21 25.20
N LEU A 90 15.21 -0.87 24.14
CA LEU A 90 15.75 -2.17 23.71
C LEU A 90 17.24 -2.07 23.35
N LYS A 91 17.63 -1.04 22.60
CA LYS A 91 19.04 -0.80 22.22
C LYS A 91 20.00 -0.52 23.38
N LYS A 92 19.48 -0.26 24.58
CA LYS A 92 20.31 -0.05 25.79
C LYS A 92 20.54 -1.35 26.56
N LEU A 93 19.91 -2.44 26.14
CA LEU A 93 20.02 -3.77 26.75
C LEU A 93 20.95 -4.71 25.95
N ASP A 94 21.32 -4.31 24.73
CA ASP A 94 22.36 -4.92 23.90
C ASP A 94 23.70 -4.21 24.14
#